data_AF-A0A6P4XDH3-F1
#
_entry.id   AF-A0A6P4XDH3-F1
#
_cell.length_a   1.000
_cell.length_b   1.000
_cell.length_c   1.000
_cell.angle_alpha   90.00
_cell.angle_beta   90.00
_cell.angle_gamma   90.00
#
_symmetry.space_group_name_H-M   'P 1'
#
loop_
_entity.id
_entity.type
_entity.pdbx_description
1 polymer ?
#
loop_
_entity_poly.entity_id
_entity_poly.type
_entity_poly.pdbx_seq_one_letter_code
_entity_poly.pdbx_strand_id
1 'polypeptide(L)'
;METPVRAAATLPTHEEMAGFLDVINGLIGECTAKQSTQNRHEISYILSRLEAAMRNLALISSAVSATMRQPSPYQYEYLEQVLIACRDLQDDIEQMHTFYAKKGEDVDSYRYRVSQDYSRGRPRKHITEQQISYLRELGFTWLKIAELLGVSFSTLKRRQREFAWVGRDNYTDITEEDLDRTVVGLKRLLPNHGENYLWGLLKSQGIYVTRQRLRDSIHRVDPINTALRWFLTTSRRSYYVPCPNALWHIDSHMKLIRWGFVFQGGIDGYSRTIVYLVCNTNNRAATVYQAFRSAVAKFGVPARVRSDYGMENTKVALYMLIKRGVEKNPFLTGKSTHNQRIERLWREVHRCIVEVWRAFFYYMELEEMLDVSNPLHLFCLHFVFCPRINKTVEAFVDGFNAHKVRTAHNLSPLQMWVEGTLRLWNSGRSAIRSILQEPVDAQTYGIDWEGPVPELQDNAIIDVPQGLHVSEEQQRILRAQINPLDFVDDIYDTSQYVRAVYILSHMMQ
;
A
#
# COMPACT_ATOMS: atom_id res chain seq x y z
N MET A 1 -42.85 -15.51 -47.81
CA MET A 1 -42.57 -14.21 -47.19
C MET A 1 -43.40 -14.10 -45.94
N GLU A 2 -42.84 -14.46 -44.80
CA GLU A 2 -43.44 -14.14 -43.49
C GLU A 2 -42.35 -13.44 -42.69
N THR A 3 -42.51 -12.13 -42.53
CA THR A 3 -41.73 -11.31 -41.60
C THR A 3 -42.21 -11.60 -40.17
N PRO A 4 -41.33 -11.89 -39.22
CA PRO A 4 -41.74 -12.08 -37.84
C PRO A 4 -42.15 -10.73 -37.25
N VAL A 5 -43.37 -10.68 -36.71
CA VAL A 5 -43.89 -9.56 -35.93
C VAL A 5 -43.00 -9.39 -34.69
N ARG A 6 -42.17 -8.34 -34.66
CA ARG A 6 -41.51 -7.90 -33.44
C ARG A 6 -42.59 -7.43 -32.47
N ALA A 7 -42.81 -8.19 -31.40
CA ALA A 7 -43.58 -7.72 -30.25
C ALA A 7 -42.95 -6.39 -29.78
N ALA A 8 -43.68 -5.29 -29.90
CA ALA A 8 -43.28 -4.03 -29.31
C ALA A 8 -43.31 -4.21 -27.79
N ALA A 9 -42.16 -4.20 -27.15
CA ALA A 9 -42.08 -4.17 -25.69
C ALA A 9 -42.73 -2.87 -25.22
N THR A 10 -43.93 -2.97 -24.63
CA THR A 10 -44.58 -1.86 -23.96
C THR A 10 -43.72 -1.47 -22.77
N LEU A 11 -43.14 -0.27 -22.81
CA LEU A 11 -42.40 0.28 -21.69
C LEU A 11 -43.36 0.53 -20.51
N PRO A 12 -42.92 0.31 -19.26
CA PRO A 12 -43.70 0.69 -18.09
C PRO A 12 -43.94 2.21 -18.11
N THR A 13 -45.16 2.61 -17.78
CA THR A 13 -45.53 4.01 -17.58
C THR A 13 -44.73 4.63 -16.45
N HIS A 14 -44.67 5.97 -16.40
CA HIS A 14 -43.96 6.69 -15.35
C HIS A 14 -44.48 6.34 -13.93
N GLU A 15 -45.79 6.12 -13.79
CA GLU A 15 -46.41 5.69 -12.53
C GLU A 15 -46.01 4.26 -12.14
N GLU A 16 -45.98 3.33 -13.11
CA GLU A 16 -45.54 1.95 -12.86
C GLU A 16 -44.05 1.87 -12.47
N MET A 17 -43.19 2.70 -13.09
CA MET A 17 -41.79 2.83 -12.72
C MET A 17 -41.61 3.43 -11.33
N ALA A 18 -42.36 4.49 -11.00
CA ALA A 18 -42.32 5.10 -9.66
C ALA A 18 -42.75 4.10 -8.58
N GLY A 19 -43.86 3.38 -8.77
CA GLY A 19 -44.32 2.35 -7.84
C GLY A 19 -43.33 1.20 -7.67
N PHE A 20 -42.66 0.77 -8.75
CA PHE A 20 -41.61 -0.25 -8.68
C PHE A 20 -40.40 0.23 -7.88
N LEU A 21 -39.97 1.48 -8.08
CA LEU A 21 -38.85 2.07 -7.35
C LEU A 21 -39.16 2.24 -5.86
N ASP A 22 -40.39 2.59 -5.51
CA ASP A 22 -40.84 2.65 -4.11
C ASP A 22 -40.78 1.28 -3.42
N VAL A 23 -41.16 0.22 -4.12
CA VAL A 23 -41.05 -1.15 -3.61
C VAL A 23 -39.59 -1.55 -3.38
N ILE A 24 -38.68 -1.16 -4.29
CA ILE A 24 -37.25 -1.43 -4.15
C ILE A 24 -36.64 -0.61 -3.01
N ASN A 25 -36.99 0.67 -2.89
CA ASN A 25 -36.56 1.51 -1.78
C ASN A 25 -37.07 0.96 -0.43
N GLY A 26 -38.30 0.44 -0.39
CA GLY A 26 -38.83 -0.29 0.76
C GLY A 26 -38.05 -1.56 1.08
N LEU A 27 -37.68 -2.35 0.06
CA LEU A 27 -36.84 -3.54 0.22
C LEU A 27 -35.43 -3.18 0.73
N ILE A 28 -34.82 -2.11 0.20
CA ILE A 28 -33.53 -1.58 0.68
C ILE A 28 -33.65 -1.15 2.15
N GLY A 29 -34.72 -0.46 2.52
CA GLY A 29 -35.01 -0.10 3.90
C GLY A 29 -35.16 -1.32 4.83
N GLU A 30 -35.87 -2.35 4.38
CA GLU A 30 -36.03 -3.61 5.12
C GLU A 30 -34.70 -4.37 5.27
N CYS A 31 -33.91 -4.46 4.20
CA CYS A 31 -32.57 -5.04 4.21
C CYS A 31 -31.67 -4.30 5.20
N THR A 32 -31.65 -2.98 5.14
CA THR A 32 -30.83 -2.11 6.01
C THR A 32 -31.24 -2.24 7.47
N ALA A 33 -32.54 -2.28 7.78
CA ALA A 33 -33.05 -2.49 9.14
C ALA A 33 -32.66 -3.88 9.69
N LYS A 34 -32.62 -4.89 8.82
CA LYS A 34 -32.31 -6.29 9.18
C LYS A 34 -30.84 -6.67 9.05
N GLN A 35 -29.94 -5.75 8.70
CA GLN A 35 -28.47 -5.95 8.76
C GLN A 35 -27.93 -6.30 10.17
N SER A 36 -28.78 -6.25 11.20
CA SER A 36 -28.42 -6.61 12.57
C SER A 36 -28.90 -8.00 13.01
N THR A 37 -29.66 -8.73 12.19
CA THR A 37 -30.21 -10.04 12.58
C THR A 37 -29.12 -11.12 12.54
N GLN A 38 -29.19 -12.09 13.46
CA GLN A 38 -28.32 -13.27 13.50
C GLN A 38 -29.03 -14.51 12.94
N ASN A 39 -30.24 -14.36 12.40
CA ASN A 39 -31.07 -15.47 11.93
C ASN A 39 -30.72 -15.80 10.47
N ARG A 40 -30.05 -16.93 10.27
CA ARG A 40 -29.59 -17.41 8.95
C ARG A 40 -30.72 -17.55 7.93
N HIS A 41 -31.90 -17.98 8.36
CA HIS A 41 -33.05 -18.17 7.47
C HIS A 41 -33.61 -16.83 6.98
N GLU A 42 -33.64 -15.82 7.85
CA GLU A 42 -34.04 -14.46 7.47
C GLU A 42 -33.05 -13.82 6.51
N ILE A 43 -31.74 -13.99 6.74
CA ILE A 43 -30.68 -13.48 5.84
C ILE A 43 -30.80 -14.12 4.45
N SER A 44 -30.99 -15.45 4.38
CA SER A 44 -31.16 -16.16 3.11
C SER A 44 -32.43 -15.73 2.36
N TYR A 45 -33.52 -15.48 3.08
CA TYR A 45 -34.78 -15.00 2.51
C TYR A 45 -34.65 -13.59 1.92
N ILE A 46 -33.95 -12.71 2.62
CA ILE A 46 -33.72 -11.32 2.19
C ILE A 46 -32.79 -11.28 0.96
N LEU A 47 -31.72 -12.09 0.95
CA LEU A 47 -30.83 -12.23 -0.22
C LEU A 47 -31.61 -12.66 -1.46
N SER A 48 -32.46 -13.68 -1.35
CA SER A 48 -33.27 -14.15 -2.48
C SER A 48 -34.20 -13.08 -3.04
N ARG A 49 -34.75 -12.20 -2.18
CA ARG A 49 -35.60 -11.08 -2.61
C ARG A 49 -34.80 -9.96 -3.28
N LEU A 50 -33.63 -9.63 -2.75
CA LEU A 50 -32.74 -8.61 -3.31
C LEU A 50 -32.22 -9.03 -4.69
N GLU A 51 -31.80 -10.29 -4.84
CA GLU A 51 -31.41 -10.84 -6.14
C GLU A 51 -32.53 -10.78 -7.18
N ALA A 52 -33.77 -11.08 -6.79
CA ALA A 52 -34.91 -11.00 -7.68
C ALA A 52 -35.18 -9.55 -8.13
N ALA A 53 -35.09 -8.58 -7.21
CA ALA A 53 -35.22 -7.16 -7.52
C ALA A 53 -34.12 -6.67 -8.48
N MET A 54 -32.88 -7.11 -8.27
CA MET A 54 -31.75 -6.77 -9.13
C MET A 54 -31.87 -7.35 -10.54
N ARG A 55 -32.32 -8.60 -10.67
CA ARG A 55 -32.61 -9.22 -11.97
C ARG A 55 -33.65 -8.41 -12.75
N ASN A 56 -34.73 -7.99 -12.07
CA ASN A 56 -35.79 -7.19 -12.68
C ASN A 56 -35.31 -5.78 -13.07
N LEU A 57 -34.52 -5.12 -12.21
CA LEU A 57 -33.90 -3.82 -12.52
C LEU A 57 -32.98 -3.88 -13.74
N ALA A 58 -32.18 -4.94 -13.86
CA ALA A 58 -31.29 -5.12 -15.00
C ALA A 58 -32.07 -5.29 -16.32
N LEU A 59 -33.18 -6.03 -16.30
CA LEU A 59 -34.08 -6.18 -17.45
C LEU A 59 -34.73 -4.85 -17.84
N ILE A 60 -35.23 -4.08 -16.87
CA ILE A 60 -35.84 -2.77 -17.10
C ILE A 60 -34.81 -1.77 -17.65
N SER A 61 -33.61 -1.71 -17.06
CA SER A 61 -32.51 -0.86 -17.52
C SER A 61 -32.09 -1.21 -18.96
N SER A 62 -31.99 -2.50 -19.29
CA SER A 62 -31.71 -2.96 -20.66
C SER A 62 -32.82 -2.61 -21.64
N ALA A 63 -34.09 -2.70 -21.23
CA ALA A 63 -35.23 -2.37 -22.09
C ALA A 63 -35.31 -0.86 -22.37
N VAL A 64 -35.11 -0.02 -21.35
CA VAL A 64 -35.07 1.45 -21.47
C VAL A 64 -33.92 1.90 -22.36
N SER A 65 -32.74 1.29 -22.23
CA SER A 65 -31.56 1.54 -23.08
C SER A 65 -31.81 1.22 -24.55
N ALA A 66 -32.59 0.16 -24.83
CA ALA A 66 -32.85 -0.32 -26.18
C ALA A 66 -33.93 0.50 -26.92
N THR A 67 -34.80 1.21 -26.20
CA THR A 67 -35.95 1.95 -26.77
C THR A 67 -35.74 3.46 -26.83
N MET A 68 -34.93 4.06 -25.95
CA MET A 68 -34.70 5.51 -25.94
C MET A 68 -33.48 5.89 -26.80
N ARG A 69 -33.70 6.56 -27.94
CA ARG A 69 -32.61 7.14 -28.76
C ARG A 69 -31.87 8.29 -28.06
N GLN A 70 -32.50 8.94 -27.07
CA GLN A 70 -31.89 9.86 -26.11
C GLN A 70 -32.63 9.76 -24.76
N PRO A 71 -32.12 8.99 -23.79
CA PRO A 71 -32.73 8.92 -22.46
C PRO A 71 -32.55 10.24 -21.71
N SER A 72 -33.54 10.62 -20.89
CA SER A 72 -33.37 11.68 -19.88
C SER A 72 -32.20 11.30 -18.97
N PRO A 73 -31.13 12.12 -18.86
CA PRO A 73 -29.95 11.80 -18.07
C PRO A 73 -30.29 11.39 -16.64
N TYR A 74 -31.26 12.09 -16.03
CA TYR A 74 -31.69 11.90 -14.65
C TYR A 74 -32.29 10.52 -14.36
N GLN A 75 -33.09 9.96 -15.27
CA GLN A 75 -33.77 8.67 -15.02
C GLN A 75 -32.83 7.49 -15.18
N TYR A 76 -31.91 7.56 -16.16
CA TYR A 76 -30.92 6.52 -16.38
C TYR A 76 -29.86 6.50 -15.28
N GLU A 77 -29.37 7.68 -14.91
CA GLU A 77 -28.41 7.85 -13.82
C GLU A 77 -29.00 7.39 -12.47
N TYR A 78 -30.28 7.69 -12.20
CA TYR A 78 -30.97 7.21 -11.01
C TYR A 78 -31.15 5.69 -10.99
N LEU A 79 -31.55 5.06 -12.10
CA LEU A 79 -31.65 3.60 -12.21
C LEU A 79 -30.30 2.92 -12.00
N GLU A 80 -29.22 3.50 -12.54
CA GLU A 80 -27.86 3.01 -12.35
C GLU A 80 -27.42 3.12 -10.89
N GLN A 81 -27.72 4.26 -10.23
CA GLN A 81 -27.45 4.46 -8.80
C GLN A 81 -28.20 3.44 -7.92
N VAL A 82 -29.47 3.15 -8.20
CA VAL A 82 -30.25 2.15 -7.46
C VAL A 82 -29.68 0.73 -7.68
N LEU A 83 -29.24 0.42 -8.90
CA LEU A 83 -28.59 -0.86 -9.22
C LEU A 83 -27.25 -1.04 -8.49
N ILE A 84 -26.45 0.02 -8.40
CA ILE A 84 -25.20 0.05 -7.63
C ILE A 84 -25.50 -0.16 -6.14
N ALA A 85 -26.46 0.59 -5.58
CA ALA A 85 -26.85 0.45 -4.18
C ALA A 85 -27.34 -0.98 -3.84
N CYS A 86 -28.09 -1.62 -4.73
CA CYS A 86 -28.53 -3.00 -4.55
C CYS A 86 -27.36 -4.00 -4.60
N ARG A 87 -26.38 -3.81 -5.49
CA ARG A 87 -25.17 -4.65 -5.57
C ARG A 87 -24.31 -4.52 -4.32
N ASP A 88 -24.08 -3.30 -3.86
CA ASP A 88 -23.29 -3.04 -2.65
C ASP A 88 -23.96 -3.69 -1.43
N LEU A 89 -25.30 -3.60 -1.34
CA LEU A 89 -26.07 -4.24 -0.28
C LEU A 89 -26.06 -5.77 -0.37
N GLN A 90 -26.08 -6.34 -1.57
CA GLN A 90 -25.94 -7.78 -1.78
C GLN A 90 -24.58 -8.28 -1.30
N ASP A 91 -23.50 -7.61 -1.71
CA ASP A 91 -22.13 -7.95 -1.29
C ASP A 91 -21.98 -7.90 0.24
N ASP A 92 -22.59 -6.90 0.89
CA ASP A 92 -22.58 -6.76 2.35
C ASP A 92 -23.35 -7.88 3.05
N ILE A 93 -24.53 -8.26 2.54
CA ILE A 93 -25.36 -9.31 3.14
C ILE A 93 -24.77 -10.71 2.88
N GLU A 94 -24.16 -10.96 1.73
CA GLU A 94 -23.45 -12.21 1.43
C GLU A 94 -22.20 -12.37 2.31
N GLN A 95 -21.46 -11.29 2.56
CA GLN A 95 -20.37 -11.25 3.52
C GLN A 95 -20.87 -11.55 4.94
N MET A 96 -21.99 -10.96 5.35
CA MET A 96 -22.63 -11.28 6.64
C MET A 96 -23.08 -12.74 6.73
N HIS A 97 -23.70 -13.29 5.68
CA HIS A 97 -24.15 -14.69 5.65
C HIS A 97 -22.94 -15.64 5.76
N THR A 98 -21.87 -15.36 5.03
CA THR A 98 -20.59 -16.10 5.11
C THR A 98 -19.97 -15.99 6.51
N PHE A 99 -20.02 -14.81 7.13
CA PHE A 99 -19.53 -14.57 8.48
C PHE A 99 -20.30 -15.39 9.53
N TYR A 100 -21.63 -15.39 9.48
CA TYR A 100 -22.46 -16.17 10.41
C TYR A 100 -22.41 -17.68 10.13
N ALA A 101 -22.19 -18.09 8.88
CA ALA A 101 -21.98 -19.50 8.52
C ALA A 101 -20.65 -20.06 9.04
N LYS A 102 -19.60 -19.22 9.17
CA LYS A 102 -18.29 -19.60 9.72
C LYS A 102 -18.17 -19.48 11.23
N LYS A 103 -19.21 -19.00 11.91
CA LYS A 103 -19.24 -18.87 13.37
C LYS A 103 -19.39 -20.26 14.00
N GLY A 104 -18.28 -20.99 14.08
CA GLY A 104 -18.22 -22.37 14.58
C GLY A 104 -16.92 -23.10 14.27
N GLU A 105 -16.11 -22.64 13.32
CA GLU A 105 -14.77 -23.19 13.10
C GLU A 105 -13.77 -22.48 14.03
N ASP A 106 -13.13 -23.25 14.91
CA ASP A 106 -12.12 -22.79 15.85
C ASP A 106 -10.84 -22.43 15.07
N VAL A 107 -10.81 -21.22 14.49
CA VAL A 107 -9.62 -20.69 13.81
C VAL A 107 -8.76 -19.94 14.83
N ASP A 108 -7.43 -20.16 14.79
CA ASP A 108 -6.34 -19.53 15.57
C ASP A 108 -6.22 -17.99 15.43
N SER A 109 -7.34 -17.32 15.17
CA SER A 109 -7.52 -15.88 15.05
C SER A 109 -7.34 -15.16 16.38
N TYR A 110 -7.02 -13.86 16.29
CA TYR A 110 -6.90 -12.97 17.43
C TYR A 110 -8.15 -13.01 18.31
N ARG A 111 -7.94 -13.21 19.60
CA ARG A 111 -8.99 -13.11 20.63
C ARG A 111 -8.65 -11.96 21.56
N TYR A 112 -9.59 -11.04 21.70
CA TYR A 112 -9.54 -9.98 22.71
C TYR A 112 -9.29 -10.59 24.09
N ARG A 113 -8.49 -9.91 24.91
CA ARG A 113 -8.35 -10.27 26.33
C ARG A 113 -9.65 -9.98 27.06
N VAL A 114 -9.92 -10.68 28.15
CA VAL A 114 -11.07 -10.39 29.02
C VAL A 114 -10.54 -9.68 30.26
N SER A 115 -11.24 -8.65 30.75
CA SER A 115 -10.88 -7.97 32.00
C SER A 115 -10.91 -8.98 33.15
N GLN A 116 -9.87 -8.92 33.99
CA GLN A 116 -9.74 -9.70 35.22
C GLN A 116 -10.50 -9.06 36.39
N ASP A 117 -11.09 -7.88 36.20
CA ASP A 117 -11.87 -7.20 37.23
C ASP A 117 -13.14 -8.02 37.53
N TYR A 118 -13.22 -8.55 38.76
CA TYR A 118 -14.40 -9.21 39.28
C TYR A 118 -15.56 -8.21 39.40
N SER A 119 -16.41 -8.19 38.37
CA SER A 119 -17.70 -7.51 38.39
C SER A 119 -18.80 -8.55 38.16
N ARG A 120 -19.97 -8.35 38.78
CA ARG A 120 -21.13 -9.23 38.55
C ARG A 120 -21.54 -9.15 37.08
N GLY A 121 -21.47 -10.28 36.36
CA GLY A 121 -21.90 -10.39 34.96
C GLY A 121 -20.85 -11.04 34.04
N ARG A 122 -21.14 -11.08 32.73
CA ARG A 122 -20.21 -11.61 31.72
C ARG A 122 -18.96 -10.71 31.68
N PRO A 123 -17.76 -11.27 31.83
CA PRO A 123 -16.56 -10.44 31.99
C PRO A 123 -16.24 -9.64 30.72
N ARG A 124 -15.74 -8.41 30.93
CA ARG A 124 -15.66 -7.37 29.89
C ARG A 124 -14.56 -7.68 28.87
N LYS A 125 -14.88 -7.62 27.59
CA LYS A 125 -13.93 -7.81 26.48
C LYS A 125 -12.98 -6.61 26.37
N HIS A 126 -11.70 -6.75 26.69
CA HIS A 126 -10.69 -5.70 26.63
C HIS A 126 -10.29 -5.38 25.18
N ILE A 127 -10.74 -4.22 24.71
CA ILE A 127 -10.39 -3.61 23.41
C ILE A 127 -10.03 -2.17 23.73
N THR A 128 -8.86 -1.72 23.28
CA THR A 128 -8.42 -0.33 23.50
C THR A 128 -8.90 0.58 22.39
N GLU A 129 -9.01 1.88 22.69
CA GLU A 129 -9.28 2.90 21.68
C GLU A 129 -8.20 2.91 20.59
N GLN A 130 -6.93 2.82 20.98
CA GLN A 130 -5.77 2.77 20.08
C GLN A 130 -5.89 1.63 19.04
N GLN A 131 -6.35 0.44 19.46
CA GLN A 131 -6.56 -0.68 18.53
C GLN A 131 -7.62 -0.37 17.47
N ILE A 132 -8.72 0.27 17.89
CA ILE A 132 -9.79 0.64 16.98
C ILE A 132 -9.34 1.77 16.05
N SER A 133 -8.68 2.80 16.59
CA SER A 133 -8.14 3.93 15.83
C SER A 133 -7.15 3.48 14.78
N TYR A 134 -6.20 2.62 15.14
CA TYR A 134 -5.23 2.05 14.20
C TYR A 134 -5.91 1.31 13.04
N LEU A 135 -6.87 0.43 13.32
CA LEU A 135 -7.56 -0.32 12.27
C LEU A 135 -8.44 0.58 11.38
N ARG A 136 -8.98 1.68 11.93
CA ARG A 136 -9.72 2.69 11.14
C ARG A 136 -8.79 3.53 10.27
N GLU A 137 -7.64 3.93 10.77
CA GLU A 137 -6.60 4.64 10.00
C GLU A 137 -6.09 3.82 8.83
N LEU A 138 -5.99 2.49 9.00
CA LEU A 138 -5.71 1.57 7.90
C LEU A 138 -6.85 1.45 6.88
N GLY A 139 -8.02 2.03 7.16
CA GLY A 139 -9.17 2.04 6.25
C GLY A 139 -10.03 0.78 6.28
N PHE A 140 -10.03 0.01 7.39
CA PHE A 140 -10.97 -1.11 7.57
C PHE A 140 -12.37 -0.60 7.93
N THR A 141 -13.42 -1.27 7.45
CA THR A 141 -14.80 -0.99 7.83
C THR A 141 -15.07 -1.44 9.27
N TRP A 142 -16.08 -0.85 9.92
CA TRP A 142 -16.49 -1.25 11.27
C TRP A 142 -16.82 -2.73 11.37
N LEU A 143 -17.49 -3.29 10.35
CA LEU A 143 -17.79 -4.71 10.28
C LEU A 143 -16.50 -5.54 10.24
N LYS A 144 -15.55 -5.14 9.41
CA LYS A 144 -14.26 -5.83 9.30
C LYS A 144 -13.43 -5.73 10.57
N ILE A 145 -13.48 -4.59 11.27
CA ILE A 145 -12.82 -4.43 12.57
C ILE A 145 -13.42 -5.38 13.61
N ALA A 146 -14.75 -5.52 13.63
CA ALA A 146 -15.41 -6.45 14.54
C ALA A 146 -14.97 -7.90 14.26
N GLU A 147 -14.88 -8.30 12.99
CA GLU A 147 -14.33 -9.59 12.55
C GLU A 147 -12.88 -9.78 13.00
N LEU A 148 -11.99 -8.83 12.69
CA LEU A 148 -10.56 -8.89 13.02
C LEU A 148 -10.28 -8.97 14.52
N LEU A 149 -11.10 -8.28 15.32
CA LEU A 149 -10.99 -8.29 16.79
C LEU A 149 -11.73 -9.46 17.43
N GLY A 150 -12.43 -10.31 16.66
CA GLY A 150 -13.20 -11.44 17.17
C GLY A 150 -14.43 -11.06 18.01
N VAL A 151 -14.98 -9.85 17.84
CA VAL A 151 -16.13 -9.36 18.62
C VAL A 151 -17.38 -9.15 17.78
N SER A 152 -18.54 -9.10 18.44
CA SER A 152 -19.77 -8.70 17.76
C SER A 152 -19.71 -7.23 17.41
N PHE A 153 -20.34 -6.86 16.29
CA PHE A 153 -20.50 -5.47 15.88
C PHE A 153 -21.15 -4.60 16.98
N SER A 154 -22.11 -5.15 17.73
CA SER A 154 -22.73 -4.47 18.87
C SER A 154 -21.73 -4.16 20.00
N THR A 155 -20.75 -5.05 20.23
CA THR A 155 -19.67 -4.78 21.20
C THR A 155 -18.83 -3.60 20.73
N LEU A 156 -18.50 -3.56 19.45
CA LEU A 156 -17.69 -2.50 18.86
C LEU A 156 -18.42 -1.14 18.87
N LYS A 157 -19.72 -1.10 18.53
CA LYS A 157 -20.57 0.09 18.68
C LYS A 157 -20.64 0.60 20.12
N ARG A 158 -20.71 -0.31 21.11
CA ARG A 158 -20.67 0.08 22.52
C ARG A 158 -19.33 0.74 22.87
N ARG A 159 -18.21 0.17 22.41
CA ARG A 159 -16.86 0.74 22.60
C ARG A 159 -16.71 2.12 21.95
N GLN A 160 -17.26 2.30 20.75
CA GLN A 160 -17.32 3.62 20.08
C GLN A 160 -18.00 4.67 20.97
N ARG A 161 -19.14 4.34 21.60
CA ARG A 161 -19.83 5.27 22.51
C ARG A 161 -19.05 5.51 23.80
N GLU A 162 -18.47 4.47 24.39
CA GLU A 162 -17.66 4.55 25.61
C GLU A 162 -16.44 5.46 25.42
N PHE A 163 -15.79 5.40 24.26
CA PHE A 163 -14.63 6.24 23.93
C PHE A 163 -15.04 7.63 23.43
N ALA A 164 -16.33 7.96 23.43
CA ALA A 164 -16.86 9.18 22.80
C ALA A 164 -16.26 9.39 21.40
N TRP A 165 -16.12 8.30 20.64
CA TRP A 165 -15.30 8.30 19.44
C TRP A 165 -15.89 9.25 18.40
N VAL A 166 -15.21 10.38 18.21
CA VAL A 166 -15.47 11.34 17.14
C VAL A 166 -14.84 10.77 15.88
N GLY A 167 -15.58 9.88 15.22
CA GLY A 167 -15.07 9.16 14.07
C GLY A 167 -14.80 10.04 12.86
N ARG A 168 -13.72 9.73 12.12
CA ARG A 168 -13.38 10.27 10.78
C ARG A 168 -14.27 9.64 9.69
N ASP A 169 -15.58 9.62 9.90
CA ASP A 169 -16.51 9.00 8.93
C ASP A 169 -16.93 9.98 7.82
N ASN A 170 -16.48 11.23 7.88
CA ASN A 170 -16.75 12.25 6.87
C ASN A 170 -15.57 12.38 5.91
N TYR A 171 -15.88 12.56 4.63
CA TYR A 171 -14.92 13.07 3.66
C TYR A 171 -14.33 14.39 4.17
N THR A 172 -13.05 14.61 3.92
CA THR A 172 -12.39 15.86 4.27
C THR A 172 -13.10 17.00 3.55
N ASP A 173 -13.48 18.03 4.30
CA ASP A 173 -14.00 19.28 3.73
C ASP A 173 -12.84 20.04 3.07
N ILE A 174 -12.61 19.72 1.80
CA ILE A 174 -11.56 20.28 0.96
C ILE A 174 -12.21 20.80 -0.33
N THR A 175 -11.85 22.02 -0.73
CA THR A 175 -12.32 22.64 -1.98
C THR A 175 -11.75 21.91 -3.19
N GLU A 176 -12.31 22.12 -4.37
CA GLU A 176 -11.73 21.53 -5.60
C GLU A 176 -10.36 22.12 -5.89
N GLU A 177 -10.18 23.42 -5.64
CA GLU A 177 -8.94 24.14 -5.83
C GLU A 177 -7.84 23.64 -4.87
N ASP A 178 -8.17 23.39 -3.61
CA ASP A 178 -7.24 22.83 -2.63
C ASP A 178 -6.86 21.38 -2.94
N LEU A 179 -7.84 20.59 -3.40
CA LEU A 179 -7.59 19.22 -3.84
C LEU A 179 -6.68 19.21 -5.06
N ASP A 180 -6.93 20.08 -6.05
CA ASP A 180 -6.12 20.21 -7.26
C ASP A 180 -4.70 20.67 -6.91
N ARG A 181 -4.53 21.66 -6.02
CA ARG A 181 -3.21 22.07 -5.50
C ARG A 181 -2.46 20.93 -4.81
N THR A 182 -3.16 20.13 -4.01
CA THR A 182 -2.59 18.96 -3.35
C THR A 182 -2.14 17.92 -4.39
N VAL A 183 -3.01 17.62 -5.36
CA VAL A 183 -2.70 16.66 -6.44
C VAL A 183 -1.54 17.14 -7.31
N VAL A 184 -1.45 18.45 -7.62
CA VAL A 184 -0.29 19.05 -8.31
C VAL A 184 0.98 18.82 -7.51
N GLY A 185 0.98 19.10 -6.20
CA GLY A 185 2.14 18.87 -5.34
C GLY A 185 2.57 17.40 -5.30
N LEU A 186 1.61 16.48 -5.18
CA LEU A 186 1.86 15.05 -5.25
C LEU A 186 2.40 14.63 -6.63
N LYS A 187 1.91 15.22 -7.71
CA LYS A 187 2.36 14.95 -9.08
C LYS A 187 3.77 15.46 -9.38
N ARG A 188 4.18 16.57 -8.79
CA ARG A 188 5.59 17.03 -8.86
C ARG A 188 6.51 15.99 -8.23
N LEU A 189 6.13 15.48 -7.05
CA LEU A 189 6.89 14.43 -6.36
C LEU A 189 6.83 13.08 -7.08
N LEU A 190 5.68 12.74 -7.66
CA LEU A 190 5.31 11.40 -8.13
C LEU A 190 4.59 11.45 -9.50
N PRO A 191 5.24 11.92 -10.57
CA PRO A 191 4.56 12.29 -11.82
C PRO A 191 3.81 11.11 -12.46
N ASN A 192 4.45 9.94 -12.48
CA ASN A 192 3.90 8.76 -13.13
C ASN A 192 2.90 7.98 -12.25
N HIS A 193 2.51 8.49 -11.07
CA HIS A 193 1.57 7.78 -10.18
C HIS A 193 0.13 7.86 -10.65
N GLY A 194 -0.59 6.75 -10.48
CA GLY A 194 -1.96 6.58 -10.95
C GLY A 194 -2.98 6.82 -9.83
N GLU A 195 -4.25 6.91 -10.23
CA GLU A 195 -5.39 7.19 -9.35
C GLU A 195 -5.33 6.42 -8.02
N ASN A 196 -5.14 5.09 -8.07
CA ASN A 196 -5.12 4.27 -6.85
C ASN A 196 -3.95 4.59 -5.91
N TYR A 197 -2.78 4.96 -6.45
CA TYR A 197 -1.62 5.33 -5.62
C TYR A 197 -1.83 6.70 -4.99
N LEU A 198 -2.31 7.69 -5.76
CA LEU A 198 -2.62 9.02 -5.25
C LEU A 198 -3.74 8.95 -4.21
N TRP A 199 -4.74 8.10 -4.41
CA TRP A 199 -5.80 7.88 -3.43
C TRP A 199 -5.28 7.26 -2.13
N GLY A 200 -4.33 6.33 -2.22
CA GLY A 200 -3.63 5.78 -1.05
C GLY A 200 -2.81 6.85 -0.32
N LEU A 201 -2.11 7.71 -1.07
CA LEU A 201 -1.26 8.76 -0.53
C LEU A 201 -2.07 9.85 0.17
N LEU A 202 -3.17 10.32 -0.44
CA LEU A 202 -4.11 11.26 0.20
C LEU A 202 -4.60 10.70 1.54
N LYS A 203 -5.00 9.42 1.57
CA LYS A 203 -5.42 8.76 2.81
C LYS A 203 -4.31 8.70 3.85
N SER A 204 -3.08 8.40 3.45
CA SER A 204 -1.93 8.40 4.36
C SER A 204 -1.63 9.79 4.94
N GLN A 205 -1.98 10.85 4.19
CA GLN A 205 -1.91 12.24 4.64
C GLN A 205 -3.16 12.71 5.39
N GLY A 206 -4.14 11.82 5.64
CA GLY A 206 -5.38 12.14 6.33
C GLY A 206 -6.44 12.84 5.48
N ILE A 207 -6.26 12.91 4.16
CA ILE A 207 -7.22 13.48 3.21
C ILE A 207 -8.08 12.36 2.63
N TYR A 208 -9.38 12.43 2.89
CA TYR A 208 -10.36 11.43 2.46
C TYR A 208 -11.31 12.07 1.45
N VAL A 209 -11.17 11.70 0.19
CA VAL A 209 -12.04 12.16 -0.90
C VAL A 209 -12.67 10.97 -1.63
N THR A 210 -13.81 11.21 -2.28
CA THR A 210 -14.43 10.22 -3.15
C THR A 210 -13.50 9.92 -4.32
N ARG A 211 -13.62 8.69 -4.85
CA ARG A 211 -12.84 8.25 -6.00
C ARG A 211 -13.10 9.13 -7.23
N GLN A 212 -14.35 9.57 -7.41
CA GLN A 212 -14.76 10.43 -8.51
C GLN A 212 -14.09 11.82 -8.41
N ARG A 213 -14.16 12.48 -7.23
CA ARG A 213 -13.51 13.78 -7.03
C ARG A 213 -12.01 13.75 -7.30
N LEU A 214 -11.32 12.70 -6.85
CA LEU A 214 -9.91 12.53 -7.17
C LEU A 214 -9.67 12.31 -8.66
N ARG A 215 -10.51 11.50 -9.32
CA ARG A 215 -10.40 11.27 -10.77
C ARG A 215 -10.56 12.57 -11.55
N ASP A 216 -11.57 13.38 -11.21
CA ASP A 216 -11.83 14.65 -11.88
C ASP A 216 -10.67 15.63 -11.67
N SER A 217 -10.12 15.68 -10.45
CA SER A 217 -8.89 16.43 -10.14
C SER A 217 -7.70 15.98 -10.98
N ILE A 218 -7.46 14.67 -11.10
CA ILE A 218 -6.38 14.12 -11.95
C ILE A 218 -6.60 14.47 -13.43
N HIS A 219 -7.84 14.43 -13.92
CA HIS A 219 -8.12 14.81 -15.31
C HIS A 219 -7.87 16.29 -15.59
N ARG A 220 -8.14 17.16 -14.62
CA ARG A 220 -7.83 18.60 -14.72
C ARG A 220 -6.32 18.87 -14.65
N VAL A 221 -5.60 18.16 -13.76
CA VAL A 221 -4.19 18.41 -13.46
C VAL A 221 -3.22 17.69 -14.40
N ASP A 222 -3.53 16.47 -14.84
CA ASP A 222 -2.63 15.60 -15.61
C ASP A 222 -3.38 14.71 -16.63
N PRO A 223 -3.97 15.32 -17.68
CA PRO A 223 -4.70 14.59 -18.71
C PRO A 223 -3.78 13.67 -19.54
N ILE A 224 -2.52 14.04 -19.73
CA ILE A 224 -1.56 13.32 -20.59
C ILE A 224 -1.16 11.97 -19.97
N ASN A 225 -0.70 11.92 -18.72
CA ASN A 225 -0.36 10.63 -18.10
C ASN A 225 -1.59 9.77 -17.82
N THR A 226 -2.78 10.36 -17.80
CA THR A 226 -4.04 9.62 -17.71
C THR A 226 -4.30 8.84 -19.00
N ALA A 227 -4.09 9.46 -20.17
CA ALA A 227 -4.21 8.81 -21.47
C ALA A 227 -3.13 7.74 -21.72
N LEU A 228 -1.86 8.01 -21.37
CA LEU A 228 -0.75 7.07 -21.57
C LEU A 228 -0.95 5.73 -20.83
N ARG A 229 -1.72 5.72 -19.74
CA ARG A 229 -2.01 4.51 -18.97
C ARG A 229 -3.01 3.56 -19.62
N TRP A 230 -3.83 4.04 -20.55
CA TRP A 230 -4.85 3.21 -21.21
C TRP A 230 -4.21 2.08 -22.03
N PHE A 231 -2.95 2.25 -22.43
CA PHE A 231 -2.21 1.30 -23.27
C PHE A 231 -1.30 0.33 -22.50
N LEU A 232 -1.15 0.48 -21.17
CA LEU A 232 -0.23 -0.34 -20.37
C LEU A 232 -0.94 -1.58 -19.80
N THR A 233 -0.76 -2.73 -20.45
CA THR A 233 -1.30 -4.00 -19.97
C THR A 233 -0.26 -4.78 -19.18
N THR A 234 -0.52 -5.07 -17.90
CA THR A 234 0.37 -5.88 -17.07
C THR A 234 -0.03 -7.35 -17.09
N SER A 235 0.87 -8.23 -17.53
CA SER A 235 0.72 -9.69 -17.40
C SER A 235 0.80 -10.12 -15.93
N ARG A 236 -0.11 -11.03 -15.52
CA ARG A 236 -0.32 -11.46 -14.13
C ARG A 236 0.03 -12.93 -13.97
N ARG A 237 0.69 -13.29 -12.86
CA ARG A 237 1.04 -14.67 -12.50
C ARG A 237 0.53 -14.98 -11.10
N SER A 238 0.12 -16.22 -10.86
CA SER A 238 -0.26 -16.71 -9.53
C SER A 238 1.01 -16.88 -8.68
N TYR A 239 0.99 -16.34 -7.46
CA TYR A 239 2.11 -16.44 -6.51
C TYR A 239 1.54 -16.58 -5.10
N TYR A 240 2.02 -17.58 -4.36
CA TYR A 240 1.49 -17.94 -3.05
C TYR A 240 2.61 -18.03 -2.00
N VAL A 241 2.35 -17.45 -0.83
CA VAL A 241 3.15 -17.51 0.40
C VAL A 241 2.14 -17.72 1.54
N PRO A 242 2.43 -18.50 2.59
CA PRO A 242 1.40 -18.99 3.51
C PRO A 242 0.86 -17.97 4.53
N CYS A 243 1.62 -16.92 4.84
CA CYS A 243 1.20 -15.85 5.77
C CYS A 243 2.12 -14.62 5.66
N PRO A 244 1.74 -13.47 6.23
CA PRO A 244 2.65 -12.34 6.39
C PRO A 244 3.92 -12.76 7.12
N ASN A 245 5.03 -12.12 6.76
CA ASN A 245 6.33 -12.30 7.38
C ASN A 245 6.93 -13.71 7.20
N ALA A 246 6.32 -14.56 6.39
CA ALA A 246 6.84 -15.90 6.11
C ALA A 246 8.03 -15.87 5.16
N LEU A 247 7.98 -15.00 4.15
CA LEU A 247 9.03 -14.88 3.14
C LEU A 247 9.14 -13.42 2.68
N TRP A 248 10.29 -12.81 2.94
CA TRP A 248 10.64 -11.52 2.33
C TRP A 248 11.49 -11.75 1.09
N HIS A 249 11.21 -10.97 0.06
CA HIS A 249 11.99 -10.91 -1.17
C HIS A 249 12.84 -9.66 -1.12
N ILE A 250 14.16 -9.83 -1.15
CA ILE A 250 15.11 -8.71 -1.14
C ILE A 250 15.93 -8.72 -2.42
N ASP A 251 16.32 -7.54 -2.88
CA ASP A 251 17.14 -7.35 -4.08
C ASP A 251 17.69 -5.91 -4.14
N SER A 252 18.66 -5.70 -5.03
CA SER A 252 19.25 -4.39 -5.33
C SER A 252 19.01 -4.00 -6.80
N HIS A 253 18.56 -2.78 -7.04
CA HIS A 253 18.28 -2.26 -8.38
C HIS A 253 19.26 -1.14 -8.76
N MET A 254 20.04 -1.40 -9.81
CA MET A 254 21.23 -0.62 -10.16
C MET A 254 21.08 0.23 -11.43
N LYS A 255 19.85 0.55 -11.88
CA LYS A 255 19.65 1.30 -13.14
C LYS A 255 20.15 2.76 -13.11
N LEU A 256 20.47 3.30 -11.93
CA LEU A 256 21.10 4.63 -11.78
C LEU A 256 22.59 4.54 -11.40
N ILE A 257 23.23 3.38 -11.58
CA ILE A 257 24.63 3.18 -11.18
C ILE A 257 25.61 4.12 -11.89
N ARG A 258 25.28 4.60 -13.09
CA ARG A 258 26.07 5.62 -13.82
C ARG A 258 26.31 6.86 -12.94
N TRP A 259 25.31 7.27 -12.17
CA TRP A 259 25.40 8.42 -11.26
C TRP A 259 25.68 7.99 -9.82
N GLY A 260 26.05 6.74 -9.57
CA GLY A 260 26.38 6.21 -8.26
C GLY A 260 25.19 5.93 -7.33
N PHE A 261 23.95 5.87 -7.85
CA PHE A 261 22.77 5.54 -7.03
C PHE A 261 22.36 4.07 -7.19
N VAL A 262 22.08 3.43 -6.06
CA VAL A 262 21.61 2.04 -5.97
C VAL A 262 20.39 1.98 -5.07
N PHE A 263 19.31 1.35 -5.54
CA PHE A 263 18.12 1.11 -4.72
C PHE A 263 18.21 -0.26 -4.07
N GLN A 264 17.89 -0.35 -2.78
CA GLN A 264 17.81 -1.60 -2.05
C GLN A 264 16.37 -1.76 -1.56
N GLY A 265 15.76 -2.90 -1.84
CA GLY A 265 14.34 -3.12 -1.60
C GLY A 265 14.07 -4.44 -0.91
N GLY A 266 13.02 -4.45 -0.09
CA GLY A 266 12.44 -5.64 0.51
C GLY A 266 10.92 -5.61 0.43
N ILE A 267 10.31 -6.72 0.03
CA ILE A 267 8.85 -6.85 -0.06
C ILE A 267 8.38 -8.18 0.54
N ASP A 268 7.29 -8.12 1.32
CA ASP A 268 6.64 -9.32 1.86
C ASP A 268 5.94 -10.12 0.75
N GLY A 269 6.18 -11.43 0.72
CA GLY A 269 5.68 -12.30 -0.33
C GLY A 269 4.16 -12.56 -0.29
N TYR A 270 3.56 -12.47 0.89
CA TYR A 270 2.12 -12.68 1.11
C TYR A 270 1.34 -11.38 0.86
N SER A 271 1.61 -10.34 1.66
CA SER A 271 0.84 -9.10 1.67
C SER A 271 1.24 -8.15 0.55
N ARG A 272 2.43 -8.33 -0.05
CA ARG A 272 3.05 -7.39 -0.99
C ARG A 272 3.43 -6.07 -0.33
N THR A 273 3.49 -6.00 1.00
CA THR A 273 3.94 -4.80 1.71
C THR A 273 5.41 -4.59 1.44
N ILE A 274 5.76 -3.38 0.98
CA ILE A 274 7.16 -2.97 0.92
C ILE A 274 7.61 -2.77 2.37
N VAL A 275 8.53 -3.62 2.81
CA VAL A 275 9.05 -3.60 4.19
C VAL A 275 10.21 -2.61 4.33
N TYR A 276 10.97 -2.40 3.26
CA TYR A 276 11.88 -1.28 3.08
C TYR A 276 12.12 -1.02 1.59
N LEU A 277 12.41 0.23 1.26
CA LEU A 277 12.94 0.65 -0.03
C LEU A 277 13.76 1.90 0.23
N VAL A 278 15.03 1.91 -0.17
CA VAL A 278 15.95 3.02 0.09
C VAL A 278 16.88 3.22 -1.10
N CYS A 279 17.19 4.46 -1.42
CA CYS A 279 18.25 4.82 -2.36
C CYS A 279 19.53 5.13 -1.58
N ASN A 280 20.62 4.46 -1.93
CA ASN A 280 21.94 4.63 -1.35
C ASN A 280 22.98 4.94 -2.43
N THR A 281 24.12 5.48 -2.01
CA THR A 281 25.24 5.82 -2.90
C THR A 281 26.29 4.70 -3.00
N ASN A 282 26.01 3.55 -2.40
CA ASN A 282 26.87 2.38 -2.40
C ASN A 282 26.04 1.10 -2.22
N ASN A 283 26.63 -0.04 -2.61
CA ASN A 283 26.01 -1.35 -2.45
C ASN A 283 26.70 -2.22 -1.38
N ARG A 284 27.28 -1.60 -0.35
CA ARG A 284 28.01 -2.34 0.69
C ARG A 284 27.04 -3.20 1.52
N ALA A 285 27.47 -4.40 1.89
CA ALA A 285 26.65 -5.31 2.69
C ALA A 285 26.23 -4.71 4.05
N ALA A 286 27.03 -3.79 4.61
CA ALA A 286 26.68 -3.06 5.83
C ALA A 286 25.44 -2.17 5.64
N THR A 287 25.37 -1.46 4.52
CA THR A 287 24.29 -0.54 4.18
C THR A 287 22.99 -1.30 3.92
N VAL A 288 23.06 -2.38 3.14
CA VAL A 288 21.91 -3.28 2.89
C VAL A 288 21.39 -3.86 4.21
N TYR A 289 22.31 -4.34 5.06
CA TYR A 289 21.95 -4.88 6.37
C TYR A 289 21.28 -3.84 7.27
N GLN A 290 21.74 -2.59 7.26
CA GLN A 290 21.13 -1.52 8.06
C GLN A 290 19.68 -1.24 7.62
N ALA A 291 19.42 -1.17 6.32
CA ALA A 291 18.06 -1.03 5.79
C ALA A 291 17.17 -2.21 6.20
N PHE A 292 17.68 -3.44 6.08
CA PHE A 292 16.99 -4.65 6.51
C PHE A 292 16.69 -4.65 8.02
N ARG A 293 17.65 -4.22 8.85
CA ARG A 293 17.50 -4.15 10.31
C ARG A 293 16.41 -3.17 10.72
N SER A 294 16.37 -2.00 10.07
CA SER A 294 15.30 -1.02 10.28
C SER A 294 13.93 -1.59 9.92
N ALA A 295 13.83 -2.36 8.84
CA ALA A 295 12.59 -3.06 8.46
C ALA A 295 12.17 -4.10 9.50
N VAL A 296 13.13 -4.90 10.00
CA VAL A 296 12.89 -5.91 11.05
C VAL A 296 12.39 -5.26 12.34
N ALA A 297 12.91 -4.09 12.72
CA ALA A 297 12.42 -3.36 13.89
C ALA A 297 10.95 -2.95 13.77
N LYS A 298 10.46 -2.69 12.54
CA LYS A 298 9.08 -2.27 12.27
C LYS A 298 8.12 -3.45 12.03
N PHE A 299 8.58 -4.48 11.33
CA PHE A 299 7.74 -5.58 10.82
C PHE A 299 8.03 -6.94 11.47
N GLY A 300 8.98 -6.99 12.39
CA GLY A 300 9.45 -8.24 12.99
C GLY A 300 10.43 -9.00 12.09
N VAL A 301 11.12 -9.99 12.66
CA VAL A 301 12.06 -10.84 11.91
C VAL A 301 11.25 -11.77 10.99
N PRO A 302 11.51 -11.86 9.68
CA PRO A 302 10.82 -12.82 8.82
C PRO A 302 11.19 -14.27 9.14
N ALA A 303 10.36 -15.24 8.75
CA ALA A 303 10.71 -16.66 8.88
C ALA A 303 11.79 -17.05 7.87
N ARG A 304 11.70 -16.53 6.64
CA ARG A 304 12.69 -16.70 5.58
C ARG A 304 12.90 -15.42 4.78
N VAL A 305 14.07 -15.29 4.20
CA VAL A 305 14.42 -14.25 3.22
C VAL A 305 14.83 -14.95 1.93
N ARG A 306 14.44 -14.41 0.78
CA ARG A 306 14.92 -14.84 -0.54
C ARG A 306 15.67 -13.70 -1.21
N SER A 307 16.81 -14.04 -1.77
CA SER A 307 17.70 -13.15 -2.50
C SER A 307 18.34 -13.92 -3.66
N ASP A 308 18.92 -13.20 -4.61
CA ASP A 308 19.83 -13.75 -5.60
C ASP A 308 21.22 -14.04 -4.99
N TYR A 309 22.16 -14.45 -5.84
CA TYR A 309 23.55 -14.68 -5.42
C TYR A 309 24.32 -13.36 -5.43
N GLY A 310 23.99 -12.48 -4.49
CA GLY A 310 24.62 -11.17 -4.30
C GLY A 310 25.44 -11.07 -3.01
N MET A 311 26.69 -10.61 -3.11
CA MET A 311 27.59 -10.42 -1.95
C MET A 311 27.11 -9.32 -1.01
N GLU A 312 26.29 -8.39 -1.50
CA GLU A 312 25.68 -7.33 -0.71
C GLU A 312 24.67 -7.88 0.32
N ASN A 313 24.13 -9.09 0.09
CA ASN A 313 23.14 -9.70 0.98
C ASN A 313 23.78 -10.60 2.05
N THR A 314 25.10 -10.74 2.06
CA THR A 314 25.83 -11.66 2.97
C THR A 314 25.59 -11.35 4.45
N LYS A 315 25.57 -10.08 4.85
CA LYS A 315 25.28 -9.68 6.24
C LYS A 315 23.82 -9.95 6.65
N VAL A 316 22.88 -9.86 5.70
CA VAL A 316 21.48 -10.25 5.94
C VAL A 316 21.37 -11.77 6.11
N ALA A 317 22.07 -12.54 5.27
CA ALA A 317 22.12 -14.00 5.40
C ALA A 317 22.67 -14.42 6.76
N LEU A 318 23.80 -13.86 7.19
CA LEU A 318 24.39 -14.12 8.50
C LEU A 318 23.41 -13.80 9.65
N TYR A 319 22.77 -12.63 9.62
CA TYR A 319 21.77 -12.24 10.62
C TYR A 319 20.61 -13.24 10.70
N MET A 320 20.09 -13.68 9.55
CA MET A 320 18.98 -14.62 9.48
C MET A 320 19.37 -16.01 10.00
N LEU A 321 20.59 -16.48 9.70
CA LEU A 321 21.13 -17.73 10.24
C LEU A 321 21.25 -17.67 11.77
N ILE A 322 21.78 -16.58 12.33
CA ILE A 322 21.89 -16.38 13.78
C ILE A 322 20.50 -16.34 14.44
N LYS A 323 19.54 -15.60 13.88
CA LYS A 323 18.23 -15.40 14.51
C LYS A 323 17.27 -16.57 14.36
N ARG A 324 17.40 -17.39 13.31
CA ARG A 324 16.46 -18.49 13.03
C ARG A 324 17.06 -19.88 13.20
N GLY A 325 18.38 -20.02 13.21
CA GLY A 325 19.09 -21.29 13.19
C GLY A 325 19.28 -21.80 11.75
N VAL A 326 20.47 -22.36 11.49
CA VAL A 326 20.88 -22.87 10.17
C VAL A 326 19.94 -23.99 9.70
N GLU A 327 19.46 -24.81 10.62
CA GLU A 327 18.59 -25.95 10.38
C GLU A 327 17.24 -25.59 9.76
N LYS A 328 16.79 -24.33 9.92
CA LYS A 328 15.50 -23.86 9.39
C LYS A 328 15.55 -23.39 7.94
N ASN A 329 16.77 -23.34 7.37
CA ASN A 329 17.07 -22.74 6.08
C ASN A 329 16.41 -21.35 5.93
N PRO A 330 16.84 -20.35 6.72
CA PRO A 330 16.18 -19.05 6.81
C PRO A 330 16.54 -18.10 5.67
N PHE A 331 17.54 -18.43 4.85
CA PHE A 331 17.98 -17.61 3.73
C PHE A 331 18.04 -18.45 2.46
N LEU A 332 17.19 -18.13 1.49
CA LEU A 332 17.04 -18.84 0.23
C LEU A 332 17.76 -18.07 -0.87
N THR A 333 18.85 -18.64 -1.40
CA THR A 333 19.50 -18.14 -2.62
C THR A 333 18.92 -18.83 -3.85
N GLY A 334 18.75 -18.09 -4.95
CA GLY A 334 18.23 -18.66 -6.18
C GLY A 334 18.32 -17.70 -7.37
N LYS A 335 17.91 -18.15 -8.56
CA LYS A 335 17.85 -17.29 -9.75
C LYS A 335 16.84 -16.14 -9.55
N SER A 336 17.10 -14.98 -10.13
CA SER A 336 16.22 -13.80 -10.09
C SER A 336 14.78 -14.10 -10.54
N THR A 337 14.58 -15.06 -11.43
CA THR A 337 13.25 -15.54 -11.87
C THR A 337 12.37 -16.10 -10.74
N HIS A 338 12.98 -16.50 -9.61
CA HIS A 338 12.28 -16.95 -8.40
C HIS A 338 12.00 -15.80 -7.41
N ASN A 339 12.56 -14.62 -7.64
CA ASN A 339 12.37 -13.40 -6.83
C ASN A 339 11.20 -12.54 -7.36
N GLN A 340 10.10 -13.19 -7.73
CA GLN A 340 9.03 -12.59 -8.54
C GLN A 340 8.38 -11.33 -7.93
N ARG A 341 8.32 -11.25 -6.60
CA ARG A 341 7.66 -10.14 -5.90
C ARG A 341 8.47 -8.85 -5.97
N ILE A 342 9.78 -8.93 -5.74
CA ILE A 342 10.65 -7.77 -5.82
C ILE A 342 10.86 -7.35 -7.28
N GLU A 343 10.94 -8.29 -8.22
CA GLU A 343 10.97 -8.00 -9.66
C GLU A 343 9.71 -7.27 -10.14
N ARG A 344 8.53 -7.63 -9.61
CA ARG A 344 7.28 -6.90 -9.88
C ARG A 344 7.33 -5.48 -9.30
N LEU A 345 7.90 -5.32 -8.11
CA LEU A 345 8.09 -4.03 -7.47
C LEU A 345 9.04 -3.16 -8.30
N TRP A 346 10.16 -3.72 -8.79
CA TRP A 346 11.12 -2.99 -9.61
C TRP A 346 10.53 -2.43 -10.90
N ARG A 347 9.55 -3.11 -11.50
CA ARG A 347 8.81 -2.55 -12.64
C ARG A 347 8.04 -1.27 -12.28
N GLU A 348 7.47 -1.19 -11.07
CA GLU A 348 6.80 0.03 -10.62
C GLU A 348 7.82 1.11 -10.22
N VAL A 349 8.85 0.75 -9.44
CA VAL A 349 9.92 1.68 -9.04
C VAL A 349 10.63 2.27 -10.26
N HIS A 350 10.87 1.45 -11.30
CA HIS A 350 11.47 1.92 -12.53
C HIS A 350 10.62 3.01 -13.18
N ARG A 351 9.36 2.68 -13.46
CA ARG A 351 8.40 3.58 -14.11
C ARG A 351 8.11 4.85 -13.29
N CYS A 352 8.01 4.71 -11.96
CA CYS A 352 7.54 5.79 -11.09
C CYS A 352 8.65 6.71 -10.57
N ILE A 353 9.89 6.22 -10.46
CA ILE A 353 10.99 6.93 -9.80
C ILE A 353 12.20 6.96 -10.72
N VAL A 354 12.76 5.80 -11.04
CA VAL A 354 14.08 5.71 -11.71
C VAL A 354 14.06 6.36 -13.09
N GLU A 355 13.02 6.16 -13.89
CA GLU A 355 12.95 6.71 -15.25
C GLU A 355 12.96 8.24 -15.24
N VAL A 356 12.29 8.84 -14.26
CA VAL A 356 12.21 10.30 -14.10
C VAL A 356 13.57 10.88 -13.68
N TRP A 357 14.19 10.31 -12.64
CA TRP A 357 15.52 10.72 -12.19
C TRP A 357 16.60 10.48 -13.25
N ARG A 358 16.49 9.38 -14.00
CA ARG A 358 17.38 9.07 -15.12
C ARG A 358 17.29 10.13 -16.21
N ALA A 359 16.09 10.51 -16.62
CA ALA A 359 15.89 11.56 -17.61
C ALA A 359 16.44 12.91 -17.12
N PHE A 360 16.19 13.25 -15.85
CA PHE A 360 16.70 14.47 -15.23
C PHE A 360 18.23 14.52 -15.17
N PHE A 361 18.90 13.44 -14.77
CA PHE A 361 20.36 13.44 -14.73
C PHE A 361 21.00 13.46 -16.12
N TYR A 362 20.39 12.84 -17.13
CA TYR A 362 20.84 13.02 -18.52
C TYR A 362 20.67 14.46 -18.99
N TYR A 363 19.58 15.13 -18.63
CA TYR A 363 19.41 16.56 -18.90
C TYR A 363 20.53 17.38 -18.25
N MET A 364 20.91 17.09 -17.01
CA MET A 364 22.04 17.77 -16.36
C MET A 364 23.39 17.54 -17.06
N GLU A 365 23.62 16.33 -17.59
CA GLU A 365 24.82 16.04 -18.40
C GLU A 365 24.80 16.81 -19.73
N LEU A 366 23.65 16.88 -20.40
CA LEU A 366 23.49 17.57 -21.69
C LEU A 366 23.68 19.08 -21.57
N GLU A 367 23.23 19.69 -20.48
CA GLU A 367 23.41 21.12 -20.18
C GLU A 367 24.79 21.42 -19.55
N GLU A 368 25.71 20.46 -19.57
CA GLU A 368 27.09 20.59 -19.03
C GLU A 368 27.17 20.97 -17.55
N MET A 369 26.06 20.83 -16.79
CA MET A 369 26.01 21.07 -15.35
C MET A 369 26.62 19.92 -14.54
N LEU A 370 26.57 18.71 -15.09
CA LEU A 370 27.02 17.47 -14.45
C LEU A 370 28.05 16.75 -15.31
N ASP A 371 29.28 16.66 -14.82
CA ASP A 371 30.28 15.74 -15.36
C ASP A 371 30.39 14.52 -14.43
N VAL A 372 29.94 13.37 -14.91
CA VAL A 372 29.97 12.09 -14.19
C VAL A 372 31.41 11.59 -13.97
N SER A 373 32.35 12.05 -14.78
CA SER A 373 33.77 11.72 -14.64
C SER A 373 34.43 12.53 -13.53
N ASN A 374 33.82 13.65 -13.10
CA ASN A 374 34.33 14.52 -12.06
C ASN A 374 33.82 14.07 -10.67
N PRO A 375 34.70 13.61 -9.76
CA PRO A 375 34.29 13.15 -8.45
C PRO A 375 33.63 14.22 -7.56
N LEU A 376 33.96 15.49 -7.76
CA LEU A 376 33.33 16.61 -7.05
C LEU A 376 31.86 16.76 -7.47
N HIS A 377 31.58 16.66 -8.77
CA HIS A 377 30.21 16.72 -9.26
C HIS A 377 29.40 15.53 -8.74
N LEU A 378 29.96 14.31 -8.77
CA LEU A 378 29.30 13.13 -8.19
C LEU A 378 29.03 13.28 -6.68
N PHE A 379 29.98 13.82 -5.92
CA PHE A 379 29.79 14.07 -4.49
C PHE A 379 28.65 15.07 -4.24
N CYS A 380 28.64 16.21 -4.95
CA CYS A 380 27.57 17.21 -4.84
C CYS A 380 26.21 16.64 -5.28
N LEU A 381 26.20 15.83 -6.35
CA LEU A 381 25.02 15.16 -6.85
C LEU A 381 24.43 14.25 -5.77
N HIS A 382 25.27 13.43 -5.12
CA HIS A 382 24.86 12.56 -4.02
C HIS A 382 24.36 13.35 -2.81
N PHE A 383 25.07 14.41 -2.42
CA PHE A 383 24.72 15.25 -1.29
C PHE A 383 23.34 15.90 -1.45
N VAL A 384 23.02 16.42 -2.64
CA VAL A 384 21.76 17.12 -2.89
C VAL A 384 20.63 16.16 -3.26
N PHE A 385 20.86 15.23 -4.20
CA PHE A 385 19.78 14.46 -4.78
C PHE A 385 19.51 13.13 -4.07
N CYS A 386 20.43 12.57 -3.28
CA CYS A 386 20.12 11.36 -2.49
C CYS A 386 18.98 11.60 -1.48
N PRO A 387 18.97 12.68 -0.68
CA PRO A 387 17.84 12.99 0.21
C PRO A 387 16.54 13.23 -0.56
N ARG A 388 16.61 13.88 -1.72
CA ARG A 388 15.44 14.17 -2.56
C ARG A 388 14.84 12.90 -3.18
N ILE A 389 15.67 12.01 -3.73
CA ILE A 389 15.23 10.71 -4.22
C ILE A 389 14.58 9.92 -3.09
N ASN A 390 15.18 9.92 -1.88
CA ASN A 390 14.60 9.20 -0.74
C ASN A 390 13.25 9.79 -0.30
N LYS A 391 13.04 11.11 -0.39
CA LYS A 391 11.71 11.73 -0.19
C LYS A 391 10.67 11.22 -1.20
N THR A 392 11.05 11.06 -2.47
CA THR A 392 10.18 10.43 -3.49
C THR A 392 9.91 8.96 -3.17
N VAL A 393 10.93 8.22 -2.73
CA VAL A 393 10.83 6.80 -2.34
C VAL A 393 9.88 6.62 -1.15
N GLU A 394 9.99 7.45 -0.12
CA GLU A 394 9.11 7.41 1.06
C GLU A 394 7.64 7.59 0.65
N ALA A 395 7.35 8.64 -0.13
CA ALA A 395 5.99 8.89 -0.61
C ALA A 395 5.48 7.76 -1.53
N PHE A 396 6.35 7.16 -2.34
CA PHE A 396 6.02 5.97 -3.13
C PHE A 396 5.66 4.79 -2.22
N VAL A 397 6.44 4.52 -1.16
CA VAL A 397 6.21 3.42 -0.22
C VAL A 397 4.89 3.60 0.52
N ASP A 398 4.57 4.81 0.96
CA ASP A 398 3.32 5.13 1.65
C ASP A 398 2.10 4.92 0.73
N GLY A 399 2.16 5.50 -0.48
CA GLY A 399 1.12 5.31 -1.49
C GLY A 399 0.98 3.83 -1.90
N PHE A 400 2.09 3.13 -2.07
CA PHE A 400 2.11 1.70 -2.43
C PHE A 400 1.56 0.84 -1.29
N ASN A 401 1.89 1.09 -0.03
CA ASN A 401 1.38 0.25 1.04
C ASN A 401 -0.10 0.52 1.37
N ALA A 402 -0.63 1.69 0.97
CA ALA A 402 -2.03 2.08 1.15
C ALA A 402 -2.94 1.83 -0.07
N HIS A 403 -2.40 1.63 -1.28
CA HIS A 403 -3.23 1.46 -2.49
C HIS A 403 -4.03 0.15 -2.49
N LYS A 404 -5.22 0.18 -3.07
CA LYS A 404 -6.10 -0.98 -3.16
C LYS A 404 -5.67 -1.93 -4.28
N VAL A 405 -5.55 -3.22 -3.95
CA VAL A 405 -5.20 -4.26 -4.92
C VAL A 405 -6.45 -5.02 -5.33
N ARG A 406 -6.90 -4.81 -6.59
CA ARG A 406 -8.13 -5.45 -7.14
C ARG A 406 -8.14 -6.98 -7.00
N THR A 407 -6.99 -7.62 -7.16
CA THR A 407 -6.84 -9.09 -7.07
C THR A 407 -6.79 -9.64 -5.65
N ALA A 408 -6.82 -8.77 -4.65
CA ALA A 408 -6.76 -9.13 -3.24
C ALA A 408 -7.95 -8.53 -2.49
N HIS A 409 -9.17 -8.74 -3.01
CA HIS A 409 -10.41 -8.27 -2.41
C HIS A 409 -10.44 -6.77 -2.10
N ASN A 410 -9.76 -5.95 -2.92
CA ASN A 410 -9.59 -4.52 -2.68
C ASN A 410 -9.03 -4.23 -1.27
N LEU A 411 -8.09 -5.05 -0.80
CA LEU A 411 -7.27 -4.73 0.36
C LEU A 411 -6.00 -4.04 -0.11
N SER A 412 -5.49 -3.13 0.73
CA SER A 412 -4.13 -2.62 0.53
C SER A 412 -3.08 -3.62 1.00
N PRO A 413 -1.82 -3.51 0.55
CA PRO A 413 -0.72 -4.31 1.09
C PRO A 413 -0.66 -4.30 2.62
N LEU A 414 -0.78 -3.12 3.23
CA LEU A 414 -0.75 -3.02 4.69
C LEU A 414 -2.00 -3.63 5.36
N GLN A 415 -3.18 -3.53 4.74
CA GLN A 415 -4.37 -4.22 5.22
C GLN A 415 -4.21 -5.74 5.15
N MET A 416 -3.69 -6.28 4.04
CA MET A 416 -3.39 -7.72 3.93
C MET A 416 -2.40 -8.18 4.99
N TRP A 417 -1.38 -7.37 5.29
CA TRP A 417 -0.41 -7.65 6.34
C TRP A 417 -1.09 -7.75 7.71
N VAL A 418 -1.87 -6.74 8.10
CA VAL A 418 -2.52 -6.68 9.41
C VAL A 418 -3.60 -7.75 9.55
N GLU A 419 -4.44 -7.91 8.54
CA GLU A 419 -5.47 -8.96 8.53
C GLU A 419 -4.85 -10.35 8.61
N GLY A 420 -3.82 -10.64 7.80
CA GLY A 420 -3.15 -11.94 7.82
C GLY A 420 -2.47 -12.21 9.17
N THR A 421 -1.94 -11.17 9.81
CA THR A 421 -1.31 -11.26 11.14
C THR A 421 -2.35 -11.55 12.22
N LEU A 422 -3.45 -10.80 12.25
CA LEU A 422 -4.52 -10.98 13.24
C LEU A 422 -5.23 -12.33 13.09
N ARG A 423 -5.45 -12.79 11.86
CA ARG A 423 -6.05 -14.11 11.60
C ARG A 423 -5.20 -15.29 12.09
N LEU A 424 -3.89 -15.09 12.21
CA LEU A 424 -2.93 -16.13 12.59
C LEU A 424 -2.28 -15.86 13.95
N TRP A 425 -2.83 -14.93 14.72
CA TRP A 425 -2.25 -14.44 15.97
C TRP A 425 -1.94 -15.57 16.96
N ASN A 426 -2.84 -16.55 17.09
CA ASN A 426 -2.70 -17.68 18.01
C ASN A 426 -2.13 -18.95 17.36
N SER A 427 -1.70 -18.88 16.09
CA SER A 427 -1.29 -20.08 15.32
C SER A 427 0.05 -20.69 15.73
N GLY A 428 0.81 -20.03 16.64
CA GLY A 428 2.15 -20.46 17.03
C GLY A 428 3.22 -20.34 15.92
N ARG A 429 2.87 -19.85 14.73
CA ARG A 429 3.80 -19.69 13.60
C ARG A 429 4.94 -18.73 13.95
N SER A 430 6.19 -19.13 13.69
CA SER A 430 7.38 -18.31 13.95
C SER A 430 7.36 -16.96 13.25
N ALA A 431 6.85 -16.91 12.01
CA ALA A 431 6.66 -15.68 11.24
C ALA A 431 5.78 -14.66 11.98
N ILE A 432 4.68 -15.12 12.59
CA ILE A 432 3.74 -14.27 13.32
C ILE A 432 4.27 -13.94 14.70
N ARG A 433 4.79 -14.93 15.44
CA ARG A 433 5.37 -14.73 16.77
C ARG A 433 6.44 -13.64 16.79
N SER A 434 7.28 -13.56 15.76
CA SER A 434 8.31 -12.53 15.64
C SER A 434 7.80 -11.11 15.37
N ILE A 435 6.55 -10.95 14.96
CA ILE A 435 5.87 -9.64 14.89
C ILE A 435 5.43 -9.22 16.30
N LEU A 436 5.10 -10.18 17.15
CA LEU A 436 4.50 -9.96 18.48
C LEU A 436 5.51 -9.81 19.61
N GLN A 437 6.76 -10.22 19.38
CA GLN A 437 7.84 -10.13 20.35
C GLN A 437 8.50 -8.76 20.27
N GLU A 438 8.79 -8.15 21.43
CA GLU A 438 9.67 -6.98 21.47
C GLU A 438 11.04 -7.33 20.86
N PRO A 439 11.67 -6.39 20.14
CA PRO A 439 13.00 -6.62 19.59
C PRO A 439 13.96 -6.92 20.75
N VAL A 440 14.39 -8.19 20.84
CA VAL A 440 15.45 -8.59 21.78
C VAL A 440 16.70 -7.79 21.45
N ASP A 441 17.23 -7.07 22.44
CA ASP A 441 18.47 -6.31 22.33
C ASP A 441 19.57 -7.20 21.75
N ALA A 442 20.13 -6.78 20.62
CA ALA A 442 21.11 -7.53 19.86
C ALA A 442 22.52 -7.44 20.46
N GLN A 443 22.74 -6.57 21.46
CA GLN A 443 24.05 -6.44 22.10
C GLN A 443 24.40 -7.58 23.05
N THR A 444 23.44 -8.42 23.47
CA THR A 444 23.67 -9.39 24.55
C THR A 444 23.35 -10.85 24.20
N TYR A 445 22.81 -11.15 23.02
CA TYR A 445 22.34 -12.51 22.71
C TYR A 445 23.18 -13.19 21.63
N GLY A 446 24.11 -14.05 22.06
CA GLY A 446 24.89 -14.94 21.19
C GLY A 446 26.30 -14.47 20.82
N ILE A 447 26.92 -13.58 21.61
CA ILE A 447 28.35 -13.30 21.46
C ILE A 447 29.14 -14.46 22.08
N ASP A 448 29.64 -15.35 21.23
CA ASP A 448 30.71 -16.27 21.57
C ASP A 448 32.05 -15.52 21.37
N TRP A 449 32.63 -15.01 22.45
CA TRP A 449 33.89 -14.26 22.42
C TRP A 449 35.10 -15.11 21.98
N GLU A 450 34.93 -16.44 21.89
CA GLU A 450 35.98 -17.39 21.51
C GLU A 450 35.71 -18.12 20.18
N GLY A 451 34.62 -17.79 19.48
CA GLY A 451 34.24 -18.44 18.23
C GLY A 451 35.09 -17.97 17.02
N PRO A 452 35.45 -18.87 16.08
CA PRO A 452 36.21 -18.47 14.89
C PRO A 452 35.37 -17.54 14.00
N VAL A 453 35.94 -16.37 13.68
CA VAL A 453 35.34 -15.40 12.75
C VAL A 453 35.41 -15.96 11.33
N PRO A 454 34.29 -16.13 10.61
CA PRO A 454 34.33 -16.55 9.22
C PRO A 454 35.01 -15.48 8.37
N GLU A 455 36.08 -15.84 7.67
CA GLU A 455 36.71 -14.96 6.68
C GLU A 455 35.75 -14.73 5.51
N LEU A 456 35.09 -13.58 5.52
CA LEU A 456 34.32 -13.08 4.40
C LEU A 456 35.30 -12.64 3.31
N GLN A 457 35.31 -13.34 2.17
CA GLN A 457 36.06 -12.90 1.00
C GLN A 457 35.37 -11.67 0.38
N ASP A 458 35.95 -10.49 0.60
CA ASP A 458 35.47 -9.17 0.12
C ASP A 458 35.75 -8.89 -1.38
N ASN A 459 35.88 -9.92 -2.22
CA ASN A 459 36.48 -9.77 -3.56
C ASN A 459 35.49 -9.39 -4.69
N ALA A 460 34.29 -8.91 -4.37
CA ALA A 460 33.35 -8.40 -5.37
C ALA A 460 32.57 -7.19 -4.83
N ILE A 461 33.29 -6.20 -4.33
CA ILE A 461 32.74 -4.87 -4.08
C ILE A 461 32.59 -4.21 -5.46
N ILE A 462 31.34 -3.95 -5.88
CA ILE A 462 31.11 -2.89 -6.87
C ILE A 462 31.37 -1.59 -6.11
N ASP A 463 32.64 -1.16 -6.14
CA ASP A 463 33.05 0.08 -5.50
C ASP A 463 32.54 1.19 -6.41
N VAL A 464 31.41 1.79 -6.01
CA VAL A 464 31.01 3.09 -6.55
C VAL A 464 32.18 4.02 -6.23
N PRO A 465 32.86 4.60 -7.22
CA PRO A 465 34.12 5.29 -6.98
C PRO A 465 33.97 6.33 -5.87
N GLN A 466 34.59 6.09 -4.71
CA GLN A 466 34.78 7.13 -3.70
C GLN A 466 35.86 8.07 -4.23
N GLY A 467 35.51 8.88 -5.23
CA GLY A 467 36.49 9.66 -5.98
C GLY A 467 36.89 10.99 -5.32
N LEU A 468 36.27 11.39 -4.21
CA LEU A 468 36.59 12.64 -3.54
C LEU A 468 36.68 12.48 -2.02
N HIS A 469 37.87 12.72 -1.47
CA HIS A 469 38.06 12.80 -0.02
C HIS A 469 37.71 14.21 0.46
N VAL A 470 36.45 14.42 0.85
CA VAL A 470 35.97 15.67 1.46
C VAL A 470 36.15 15.56 2.97
N SER A 471 36.96 16.45 3.56
CA SER A 471 37.23 16.47 5.00
C SER A 471 35.94 16.68 5.81
N GLU A 472 35.92 16.23 7.08
CA GLU A 472 34.76 16.43 7.96
C GLU A 472 34.39 17.91 8.11
N GLU A 473 35.38 18.80 8.10
CA GLU A 473 35.16 20.24 8.19
C GLU A 473 34.47 20.79 6.93
N GLN A 474 34.94 20.42 5.74
CA GLN A 474 34.29 20.80 4.48
C GLN A 474 32.85 20.27 4.42
N GLN A 475 32.61 19.03 4.87
CA GLN A 475 31.25 18.49 4.96
C GLN A 475 30.37 19.25 5.95
N ARG A 476 30.93 19.67 7.09
CA ARG A 476 30.21 20.46 8.10
C ARG A 476 29.81 21.82 7.55
N ILE A 477 30.72 22.53 6.88
CA ILE A 477 30.42 23.83 6.28
C ILE A 477 29.36 23.68 5.17
N LEU A 478 29.48 22.65 4.33
CA LEU A 478 28.50 22.38 3.28
C LEU A 478 27.10 22.14 3.87
N ARG A 479 26.98 21.32 4.92
CA ARG A 479 25.71 21.05 5.63
C ARG A 479 25.16 22.29 6.35
N ALA A 480 26.01 23.21 6.79
CA ALA A 480 25.57 24.45 7.42
C ALA A 480 24.98 25.45 6.41
N GLN A 481 25.44 25.41 5.15
CA GLN A 481 25.03 26.37 4.12
C GLN A 481 23.95 25.86 3.18
N ILE A 482 23.85 24.54 3.00
CA ILE A 482 22.93 23.92 2.05
C ILE A 482 22.06 22.90 2.77
N ASN A 483 20.75 23.12 2.69
CA ASN A 483 19.76 22.09 2.98
C ASN A 483 19.32 21.43 1.66
N PRO A 484 19.64 20.15 1.43
CA PRO A 484 19.23 19.44 0.22
C PRO A 484 17.71 19.44 -0.03
N LEU A 485 16.89 19.55 1.02
CA LEU A 485 15.43 19.53 0.91
C LEU A 485 14.79 20.91 0.74
N ASP A 486 15.61 21.97 0.68
CA ASP A 486 15.17 23.35 0.46
C ASP A 486 15.25 23.69 -1.04
N PHE A 487 14.14 23.45 -1.74
CA PHE A 487 13.96 23.73 -3.17
C PHE A 487 12.74 24.63 -3.37
N VAL A 488 12.82 25.53 -4.36
CA VAL A 488 11.83 26.59 -4.57
C VAL A 488 10.51 26.04 -5.10
N ASP A 489 10.54 25.31 -6.22
CA ASP A 489 9.33 24.92 -6.96
C ASP A 489 9.15 23.41 -7.13
N ASP A 490 10.24 22.70 -7.41
CA ASP A 490 10.22 21.28 -7.72
C ASP A 490 11.46 20.57 -7.17
N ILE A 491 11.32 19.28 -6.89
CA ILE A 491 12.35 18.41 -6.36
C ILE A 491 13.55 18.26 -7.33
N TYR A 492 13.37 18.62 -8.60
CA TYR A 492 14.38 18.65 -9.64
C TYR A 492 15.15 19.99 -9.71
N ASP A 493 14.89 20.94 -8.81
CA ASP A 493 15.63 22.21 -8.76
C ASP A 493 17.15 22.00 -8.65
N THR A 494 17.92 22.63 -9.55
CA THR A 494 19.39 22.48 -9.59
C THR A 494 20.13 23.52 -8.76
N SER A 495 19.44 24.52 -8.20
CA SER A 495 20.08 25.66 -7.52
C SER A 495 21.03 25.24 -6.38
N GLN A 496 20.57 24.34 -5.50
CA GLN A 496 21.38 23.83 -4.40
C GLN A 496 22.55 22.97 -4.88
N TYR A 497 22.39 22.24 -5.99
CA TYR A 497 23.47 21.46 -6.58
C TYR A 497 24.57 22.38 -7.14
N VAL A 498 24.21 23.40 -7.94
CA VAL A 498 25.16 24.38 -8.48
C VAL A 498 25.88 25.11 -7.35
N ARG A 499 25.15 25.49 -6.30
CA ARG A 499 25.74 26.11 -5.11
C ARG A 499 26.71 25.18 -4.38
N ALA A 500 26.38 23.89 -4.25
CA ALA A 500 27.27 22.90 -3.63
C ALA A 500 28.58 22.74 -4.40
N VAL A 501 28.50 22.65 -5.74
CA VAL A 501 29.67 22.59 -6.63
C VAL A 501 30.51 23.85 -6.49
N TYR A 502 29.89 25.03 -6.44
CA TYR A 502 30.59 26.29 -6.23
C TYR A 502 31.33 26.32 -4.88
N ILE A 503 30.66 26.01 -3.77
CA ILE A 503 31.27 26.03 -2.43
C ILE A 503 32.46 25.07 -2.34
N LEU A 504 32.29 23.82 -2.76
CA LEU A 504 33.37 22.83 -2.67
C LEU A 504 34.53 23.14 -3.60
N SER A 505 34.27 23.63 -4.81
CA SER A 505 35.36 24.01 -5.72
C SER A 505 36.23 25.13 -5.15
N HIS A 506 35.67 26.07 -4.37
CA HIS A 506 36.44 27.11 -3.69
C HIS A 506 37.17 26.62 -2.44
N MET A 507 36.68 25.57 -1.78
CA MET A 507 37.33 24.99 -0.59
C MET A 507 38.45 24.00 -0.91
N MET A 508 38.54 23.55 -2.17
CA MET A 508 39.50 22.55 -2.63
C MET A 508 40.60 23.13 -3.53
N GLN A 509 40.53 24.43 -3.83
CA GLN A 509 41.65 25.25 -4.29
C GLN A 509 42.49 25.65 -3.08
#